data_AF-A0A2N5KMJ3-F1
#
_entry.id   AF-A0A2N5KMJ3-F1
#
_cell.length_a   1.000
_cell.length_b   1.000
_cell.length_c   1.000
_cell.angle_alpha   90.00
_cell.angle_beta   90.00
_cell.angle_gamma   90.00
#
_symmetry.space_group_name_H-M   'P 1'
#
loop_
_entity.id
_entity.type
_entity.pdbx_description
1 polymer ?
#
loop_
_entity_poly.entity_id
_entity_poly.type
_entity_poly.pdbx_seq_one_letter_code
_entity_poly.pdbx_strand_id
1 'polypeptide(L)'
;MRRWHGREDAVHVRYEDLRRDPAGELYRMVKELTDNPISLERAQEIADEFSFERQAGRKTGEENRRSFLRKGVVGEWKERFSPEARRVFDRYAGEELVLLGYEKDRSWVEGGASS
;
A
#
# COMPACT_ATOMS: atom_id res chain seq x y z
N MET A 1 -11.22 14.03 -6.60
CA MET A 1 -10.51 12.73 -6.50
C MET A 1 -10.28 12.03 -7.86
N ARG A 2 -11.14 12.20 -8.87
CA ARG A 2 -11.04 11.48 -10.16
C ARG A 2 -10.00 12.01 -11.17
N ARG A 3 -9.10 12.92 -10.77
CA ARG A 3 -8.16 13.57 -11.71
C ARG A 3 -6.92 12.74 -12.01
N TRP A 4 -6.58 11.79 -11.14
CA TRP A 4 -5.39 10.94 -11.24
C TRP A 4 -5.71 9.46 -11.55
N HIS A 5 -6.89 8.98 -11.17
CA HIS A 5 -7.25 7.57 -11.23
C HIS A 5 -7.73 7.23 -12.63
N GLY A 6 -7.08 6.30 -13.31
CA GLY A 6 -7.39 5.92 -14.71
C GLY A 6 -6.78 6.83 -15.78
N ARG A 7 -5.78 7.65 -15.45
CA ARG A 7 -4.96 8.34 -16.47
C ARG A 7 -4.10 7.32 -17.22
N GLU A 8 -4.18 7.33 -18.54
CA GLU A 8 -3.40 6.44 -19.42
C GLU A 8 -1.92 6.83 -19.51
N ASP A 9 -1.58 8.08 -19.20
CA ASP A 9 -0.21 8.63 -19.20
C ASP A 9 0.43 8.61 -17.80
N ALA A 10 -0.04 7.73 -16.92
CA ALA A 10 0.50 7.54 -15.58
C ALA A 10 0.47 6.06 -15.18
N VAL A 11 1.56 5.59 -14.59
CA VAL A 11 1.62 4.24 -14.00
C VAL A 11 1.10 4.29 -12.57
N HIS A 12 -0.01 3.60 -12.31
CA HIS A 12 -0.55 3.47 -10.95
C HIS A 12 0.15 2.33 -10.21
N VAL A 13 0.49 2.62 -8.95
CA VAL A 13 1.18 1.68 -8.08
C VAL A 13 0.54 1.76 -6.71
N ARG A 14 0.26 0.60 -6.12
CA ARG A 14 -0.23 0.50 -4.75
C ARG A 14 0.92 0.10 -3.84
N TYR A 15 0.95 0.72 -2.66
CA TYR A 15 1.93 0.37 -1.64
C TYR A 15 1.83 -1.12 -1.23
N GLU A 16 0.61 -1.66 -1.22
CA GLU A 16 0.35 -3.06 -0.90
C GLU A 16 0.98 -4.03 -1.90
N ASP A 17 0.93 -3.70 -3.19
CA ASP A 17 1.49 -4.53 -4.25
C ASP A 17 3.02 -4.50 -4.18
N LEU A 18 3.62 -3.29 -4.02
CA LEU A 18 5.06 -3.10 -3.80
C LEU A 18 5.60 -3.89 -2.61
N ARG A 19 4.72 -4.21 -1.66
CA ARG A 19 5.10 -4.97 -0.48
C ARG A 19 4.87 -6.48 -0.65
N ARG A 20 3.82 -6.87 -1.36
CA ARG A 20 3.51 -8.27 -1.63
C ARG A 20 4.52 -8.88 -2.60
N ASP A 21 4.90 -8.14 -3.63
CA ASP A 21 5.85 -8.56 -4.66
C ASP A 21 6.68 -7.35 -5.14
N PRO A 22 7.69 -6.93 -4.35
CA PRO A 22 8.48 -5.73 -4.67
C PRO A 22 9.20 -5.84 -6.02
N ALA A 23 9.76 -7.01 -6.34
CA ALA A 23 10.51 -7.23 -7.57
C ALA A 23 9.59 -7.27 -8.80
N GLY A 24 8.45 -7.96 -8.70
CA GLY A 24 7.45 -8.01 -9.76
C GLY A 24 6.84 -6.63 -10.05
N GLU A 25 6.50 -5.88 -9.00
CA GLU A 25 5.98 -4.51 -9.18
C GLU A 25 7.03 -3.56 -9.75
N LEU A 26 8.29 -3.65 -9.31
CA LEU A 26 9.37 -2.85 -9.89
C LEU A 26 9.57 -3.15 -11.38
N TYR A 27 9.57 -4.44 -11.75
CA TYR A 27 9.63 -4.87 -13.15
C TYR A 27 8.47 -4.27 -13.96
N ARG A 28 7.24 -4.39 -13.46
CA ARG A 28 6.03 -3.86 -14.11
C ARG A 28 6.11 -2.35 -14.29
N MET A 29 6.46 -1.62 -13.22
CA MET A 29 6.57 -0.17 -13.23
C MET A 29 7.57 0.33 -14.28
N VAL A 30 8.77 -0.26 -14.31
CA VAL A 30 9.81 0.14 -15.27
C VAL A 30 9.33 -0.16 -16.69
N LYS A 31 8.74 -1.33 -16.93
CA LYS A 31 8.19 -1.70 -18.24
C LYS A 31 7.17 -0.68 -18.73
N GLU A 32 6.19 -0.32 -17.89
CA GLU A 32 5.11 0.60 -18.27
C GLU A 32 5.59 2.06 -18.41
N LEU A 33 6.62 2.48 -17.67
CA LEU A 33 7.16 3.84 -17.74
C LEU A 33 8.10 4.07 -18.93
N THR A 34 8.83 3.04 -19.36
CA THR A 34 9.95 3.21 -20.30
C THR A 34 9.83 2.37 -21.58
N ASP A 35 8.83 1.48 -21.66
CA ASP A 35 8.72 0.41 -22.67
C ASP A 35 9.94 -0.53 -22.74
N ASN A 36 10.89 -0.42 -21.80
CA ASN A 36 12.13 -1.19 -21.75
C ASN A 36 12.36 -1.74 -20.33
N PRO A 37 11.88 -2.97 -20.04
CA PRO A 37 11.98 -3.53 -18.70
C PRO A 37 13.42 -3.88 -18.32
N ILE A 38 13.72 -3.81 -17.02
CA ILE A 38 14.88 -4.50 -16.44
C ILE A 38 14.62 -6.01 -16.36
N SER A 39 15.67 -6.82 -16.18
CA SER A 39 15.48 -8.24 -15.88
C SER A 39 14.82 -8.43 -14.50
N LEU A 40 14.08 -9.52 -14.32
CA LEU A 40 13.50 -9.88 -13.01
C LEU A 40 14.59 -10.10 -11.95
N GLU A 41 15.73 -10.66 -12.34
CA GLU A 41 16.89 -10.82 -11.47
C GLU A 41 17.41 -9.47 -10.97
N ARG A 42 17.57 -8.49 -11.88
CA ARG A 42 17.98 -7.13 -11.50
C ARG A 42 16.93 -6.44 -10.63
N ALA A 43 15.64 -6.68 -10.90
CA ALA A 43 14.57 -6.16 -10.07
C ALA A 43 14.62 -6.74 -8.64
N GLN A 44 14.94 -8.03 -8.51
CA GLN A 44 15.12 -8.70 -7.23
C GLN A 44 16.31 -8.12 -6.44
N GLU A 45 17.45 -7.91 -7.08
CA GLU A 45 18.62 -7.29 -6.45
C GLU A 45 18.28 -5.91 -5.85
N ILE A 46 17.59 -5.08 -6.64
CA ILE A 46 17.16 -3.74 -6.20
C ILE A 46 16.15 -3.86 -5.05
N ALA A 47 15.15 -4.73 -5.18
CA ALA A 47 14.15 -4.97 -4.14
C ALA A 47 14.80 -5.38 -2.81
N ASP A 48 15.81 -6.24 -2.86
CA ASP A 48 16.53 -6.71 -1.68
C ASP A 48 17.38 -5.59 -1.07
N GLU A 49 18.11 -4.82 -1.89
CA GLU A 49 18.93 -3.67 -1.48
C GLU A 49 18.11 -2.60 -0.74
N PHE A 50 16.93 -2.29 -1.27
CA PHE A 50 16.01 -1.29 -0.71
C PHE A 50 14.94 -1.88 0.22
N SER A 51 15.06 -3.15 0.60
CA SER A 51 14.16 -3.79 1.55
C SER A 51 14.14 -3.06 2.89
N PHE A 52 12.98 -3.05 3.55
CA PHE A 52 12.81 -2.40 4.85
C PHE A 52 13.86 -2.86 5.86
N GLU A 53 14.19 -4.15 5.88
CA GLU A 53 15.13 -4.71 6.84
C GLU A 53 16.55 -4.17 6.63
N ARG A 54 17.00 -4.04 5.38
CA ARG A 54 18.30 -3.44 5.05
C ARG A 54 18.32 -1.95 5.32
N GLN A 55 17.23 -1.23 5.01
CA GLN A 55 17.16 0.22 5.19
C GLN A 55 17.00 0.62 6.66
N ALA A 56 16.23 -0.13 7.44
CA ALA A 56 15.96 0.16 8.85
C ALA A 56 16.94 -0.53 9.82
N GLY A 57 17.73 -1.49 9.34
CA GLY A 57 18.65 -2.30 10.16
C GLY A 57 17.95 -3.18 11.18
N ARG A 58 16.66 -3.47 10.99
CA ARG A 58 15.80 -4.20 11.93
C ARG A 58 14.64 -4.88 11.22
N LYS A 59 14.03 -5.88 11.86
CA LYS A 59 12.92 -6.64 11.27
C LYS A 59 11.65 -5.79 11.14
N THR A 60 10.82 -6.16 10.16
CA THR A 60 9.47 -5.59 9.99
C THR A 60 8.64 -5.83 11.26
N GLY A 61 7.92 -4.81 11.73
CA GLY A 61 7.05 -4.90 12.92
C GLY A 61 7.69 -4.44 14.25
N GLU A 62 9.02 -4.30 14.33
CA GLU A 62 9.66 -3.65 15.48
C GLU A 62 9.35 -2.15 15.46
N GLU A 63 9.02 -1.53 16.59
CA GLU A 63 8.62 -0.12 16.62
C GLU A 63 9.77 0.74 17.15
N ASN A 64 10.31 1.62 16.31
CA ASN A 64 11.12 2.74 16.78
C ASN A 64 10.35 4.04 16.56
N ARG A 65 9.83 4.62 17.65
CA ARG A 65 9.03 5.86 17.64
C ARG A 65 9.80 7.10 17.15
N ARG A 66 11.12 7.01 17.00
CA ARG A 66 11.99 8.08 16.47
C ARG A 66 12.35 7.91 14.99
N SER A 67 11.88 6.85 14.32
CA SER A 67 12.11 6.61 12.90
C SER A 67 10.85 6.91 12.09
N PHE A 68 11.01 7.53 10.91
CA PHE A 68 9.92 7.72 9.94
C PHE A 68 9.28 6.38 9.51
N LEU A 69 10.04 5.30 9.56
CA LEU A 69 9.62 3.95 9.18
C LEU A 69 9.01 3.21 10.38
N ARG A 70 7.78 3.57 10.77
CA ARG A 70 7.24 3.22 12.09
C ARG A 70 6.85 1.74 12.27
N LYS A 71 6.17 1.12 11.32
CA LYS A 71 5.82 -0.33 11.35
C LYS A 71 5.73 -1.02 10.01
N GLY A 72 5.39 -0.28 8.94
CA GLY A 72 5.01 -0.86 7.67
C GLY A 72 4.00 -1.96 7.92
N VAL A 73 2.76 -1.67 8.28
CA VAL A 73 1.69 -2.69 8.37
C VAL A 73 0.48 -2.09 7.66
N VAL A 74 -0.05 -2.84 6.70
CA VAL A 74 -1.22 -2.45 5.90
C VAL A 74 -2.46 -2.92 6.65
N GLY A 75 -3.51 -2.09 6.69
CA GLY A 75 -4.82 -2.50 7.21
C GLY A 75 -5.06 -2.27 8.71
N GLU A 76 -4.02 -1.99 9.52
CA GLU A 76 -4.17 -1.71 10.97
C GLU A 76 -5.03 -0.47 11.27
N TRP A 77 -5.21 0.44 10.31
CA TRP A 77 -5.92 1.70 10.52
C TRP A 77 -7.38 1.50 10.92
N LYS A 78 -8.05 0.46 10.40
CA LYS A 78 -9.46 0.15 10.74
C LYS A 78 -9.64 -0.14 12.22
N GLU A 79 -8.74 -0.92 12.79
CA GLU A 79 -8.77 -1.32 14.20
C GLU A 79 -8.44 -0.16 15.14
N ARG A 80 -7.75 0.88 14.64
CA ARG A 80 -7.47 2.10 15.41
C ARG A 80 -8.61 3.10 15.41
N PHE A 81 -9.53 3.00 14.45
CA PHE A 81 -10.63 3.95 14.32
C PHE A 81 -11.77 3.58 15.28
N SER A 82 -12.22 4.55 16.07
CA SER A 82 -13.46 4.42 16.83
C SER A 82 -14.65 4.21 15.88
N PRO A 83 -15.77 3.63 16.34
CA PRO A 83 -16.97 3.47 15.52
C PRO A 83 -17.43 4.80 14.88
N GLU A 84 -17.33 5.91 15.62
CA GLU A 84 -17.66 7.25 15.13
C GLU A 84 -16.72 7.68 14.01
N ALA A 85 -15.41 7.47 14.19
CA ALA A 85 -14.40 7.79 13.19
C ALA A 85 -14.62 6.99 11.89
N ARG A 86 -15.01 5.71 12.00
CA ARG A 86 -15.35 4.88 10.83
C ARG A 86 -16.54 5.45 10.06
N ARG A 87 -17.63 5.79 10.77
CA ARG A 87 -18.83 6.39 10.15
C ARG A 87 -18.53 7.74 9.48
N VAL A 88 -17.70 8.57 10.11
CA VAL A 88 -17.28 9.86 9.55
C VAL A 88 -16.41 9.65 8.31
N PHE A 89 -15.44 8.75 8.37
CA PHE A 89 -14.55 8.47 7.25
C PHE A 89 -15.33 7.88 6.06
N ASP A 90 -16.20 6.93 6.32
CA ASP A 90 -17.04 6.31 5.31
C ASP A 90 -17.94 7.32 4.59
N ARG A 91 -18.53 8.26 5.34
CA ARG A 91 -19.31 9.37 4.77
C ARG A 91 -18.53 10.18 3.74
N TYR A 92 -17.24 10.42 3.98
CA TYR A 92 -16.43 11.30 3.12
C TYR A 92 -15.61 10.57 2.06
N ALA A 93 -15.22 9.33 2.29
CA ALA A 93 -14.22 8.63 1.46
C ALA A 93 -14.54 7.15 1.20
N GLY A 94 -15.68 6.64 1.66
CA GLY A 94 -15.96 5.21 1.51
C GLY A 94 -16.28 4.79 0.07
N GLU A 95 -16.69 5.71 -0.82
CA GLU A 95 -16.80 5.39 -2.26
C GLU A 95 -15.40 5.15 -2.82
N GLU A 96 -14.45 6.00 -2.44
CA GLU A 96 -13.06 5.89 -2.86
C GLU A 96 -12.36 4.67 -2.26
N LEU A 97 -12.67 4.27 -1.03
CA LEU A 97 -12.15 3.03 -0.45
C LEU A 97 -12.55 1.81 -1.29
N VAL A 98 -13.79 1.76 -1.75
CA VAL A 98 -14.27 0.67 -2.63
C VAL A 98 -13.67 0.79 -4.01
N LEU A 99 -13.68 1.99 -4.61
CA LEU A 99 -13.14 2.25 -5.95
C LEU A 99 -11.66 1.86 -6.06
N LEU A 100 -10.87 2.17 -5.02
CA LEU A 100 -9.43 1.90 -4.97
C LEU A 100 -9.12 0.48 -4.46
N GLY A 101 -10.15 -0.31 -4.12
CA GLY A 101 -10.00 -1.69 -3.65
C GLY A 101 -9.32 -1.81 -2.28
N TYR A 102 -9.47 -0.81 -1.41
CA TYR A 102 -9.12 -0.89 0.00
C TYR A 102 -10.18 -1.65 0.80
N GLU A 103 -11.45 -1.51 0.43
CA GLU A 103 -12.57 -2.27 1.00
C GLU A 103 -13.43 -2.87 -0.11
N LYS A 104 -14.14 -3.97 0.20
CA LYS A 104 -15.09 -4.58 -0.74
C LYS A 104 -16.40 -3.79 -0.82
N ASP A 105 -16.84 -3.29 0.33
CA ASP A 105 -18.10 -2.58 0.51
C ASP A 105 -18.06 -1.77 1.82
N ARG A 106 -19.22 -1.29 2.26
CA ARG A 106 -19.40 -0.45 3.45
C ARG A 106 -19.44 -1.23 4.77
N SER A 107 -19.31 -2.56 4.75
CA SER A 107 -19.39 -3.40 5.96
C SER A 107 -18.28 -3.12 6.97
N TRP A 108 -17.14 -2.57 6.53
CA TRP A 108 -16.01 -2.21 7.40
C TRP A 108 -16.38 -1.17 8.48
N VAL A 109 -17.43 -0.38 8.26
CA VAL A 109 -17.94 0.62 9.21
C VAL A 109 -18.45 -0.04 10.48
N GLU A 110 -19.18 -1.15 10.32
CA GLU A 110 -19.81 -1.92 11.40
C GLU A 110 -18.89 -3.07 11.88
N GLY A 111 -17.99 -3.56 11.02
CA GLY A 111 -17.12 -4.72 11.23
C GLY A 111 -15.93 -4.49 12.18
N GLY A 112 -16.16 -3.83 13.31
CA GLY A 112 -15.19 -3.63 14.38
C GLY A 112 -15.14 -4.76 15.39
N ALA A 113 -15.40 -6.00 14.98
CA ALA A 113 -15.12 -7.22 15.73
C ALA A 113 -15.45 -8.41 14.82
N SER A 114 -14.49 -8.92 14.09
CA SER A 114 -14.52 -10.32 13.64
C SER A 114 -13.08 -10.79 13.56
N SER A 115 -12.80 -11.71 14.47
CA SER A 115 -11.57 -12.47 14.68
C SER A 115 -11.06 -13.18 13.44
#